data_AF-A0A200RC20-F1
#
_entry.id   AF-A0A200RC20-F1
#
_cell.length_a   1.000
_cell.length_b   1.000
_cell.length_c   1.000
_cell.angle_alpha   90.00
_cell.angle_beta   90.00
_cell.angle_gamma   90.00
#
_symmetry.space_group_name_H-M   'P 1'
#
loop_
_entity.id
_entity.type
_entity.pdbx_description
1 polymer ?
#
loop_
_entity_poly.entity_id
_entity_poly.type
_entity_poly.pdbx_seq_one_letter_code
_entity_poly.pdbx_strand_id
1 'polypeptide(L)'
;MDVTVGFREFGVGLDEAYRPLPSLYLGFLSIWFVSALSWTINTWNNRHFQSNNLQWTLASVPVIKALQLGLSFLFWYSCFNLQICSLWMSFGVYITGVLFQTASFVSFLLISHGYCIMCERLSLPERRTTAALGCVFYLTLVGYRASVPYFTVLLVLNYFISFYMIFHHISQNLLQLREQLTFIEDEDIQAMHDAVYTKYTMLKKFQGAMQIVAVAETVIYISMDDATDNYWLRLLVREWAQFCIYLYIGWTFRSQELSPRFSVMPAVKTKGENTVPPIYSIEMNAADFKDLSSHKWHIGLPTSPAHVDSCSDSFLVIVQHPHA
;
A
#
# COMPACT_ATOMS: atom_id res chain seq x y z
N MET A 1 -35.49 -41.78 45.48
CA MET A 1 -35.31 -41.07 46.76
C MET A 1 -33.89 -41.35 47.19
N ASP A 2 -32.91 -40.46 47.03
CA ASP A 2 -32.98 -39.02 46.81
C ASP A 2 -32.00 -38.57 45.72
N VAL A 3 -32.58 -37.90 44.73
CA VAL A 3 -31.94 -37.05 43.75
C VAL A 3 -32.06 -35.65 44.33
N THR A 4 -30.95 -35.01 44.69
CA THR A 4 -30.69 -33.55 44.72
C THR A 4 -29.63 -33.26 45.78
N VAL A 5 -28.37 -33.02 45.37
CA VAL A 5 -27.45 -31.99 45.87
C VAL A 5 -26.19 -32.09 44.98
N GLY A 6 -25.86 -31.02 44.25
CA GLY A 6 -24.55 -30.92 43.58
C GLY A 6 -24.53 -30.39 42.14
N PHE A 7 -25.64 -29.91 41.58
CA PHE A 7 -25.64 -29.21 40.27
C PHE A 7 -25.34 -27.71 40.45
N ARG A 8 -24.16 -27.35 40.99
CA ARG A 8 -23.79 -25.93 41.14
C ARG A 8 -22.32 -25.54 40.92
N GLU A 9 -21.46 -26.40 40.39
CA GLU A 9 -20.05 -26.05 40.13
C GLU A 9 -19.52 -26.64 38.82
N PHE A 10 -20.11 -26.22 37.69
CA PHE A 10 -19.40 -26.17 36.41
C PHE A 10 -19.48 -24.73 35.87
N GLY A 11 -19.11 -23.77 36.72
CA GLY A 11 -18.63 -22.49 36.22
C GLY A 11 -17.25 -22.77 35.63
N VAL A 12 -17.15 -22.78 34.31
CA VAL A 12 -15.85 -22.78 33.61
C VAL A 12 -15.08 -21.58 34.13
N GLY A 13 -14.12 -21.82 35.03
CA GLY A 13 -13.30 -20.77 35.64
C GLY A 13 -12.47 -20.12 34.54
N LEU A 14 -12.93 -18.98 34.01
CA LEU A 14 -12.09 -18.12 33.19
C LEU A 14 -10.92 -17.67 34.06
N ASP A 15 -9.71 -17.90 33.57
CA ASP A 15 -8.50 -17.48 34.26
C ASP A 15 -8.51 -15.95 34.47
N GLU A 16 -8.30 -15.54 35.72
CA GLU A 16 -8.42 -14.16 36.17
C GLU A 16 -7.37 -13.26 35.50
N ALA A 17 -6.29 -13.85 34.96
CA ALA A 17 -5.30 -13.19 34.12
C ALA A 17 -5.91 -12.53 32.86
N TYR A 18 -7.07 -13.01 32.39
CA TYR A 18 -7.74 -12.45 31.20
C TYR A 18 -8.76 -11.34 31.51
N ARG A 19 -9.02 -11.07 32.79
CA ARG A 19 -9.97 -10.05 33.23
C ARG A 19 -9.73 -8.63 32.66
N PRO A 20 -8.49 -8.17 32.41
CA PRO A 20 -8.27 -6.81 31.89
C PRO A 20 -8.32 -6.71 30.35
N LEU A 21 -8.60 -7.80 29.62
CA LEU A 21 -8.70 -7.76 28.15
C LEU A 21 -9.89 -6.94 27.62
N PRO A 22 -11.14 -7.07 28.13
CA PRO A 22 -12.25 -6.27 27.65
C PRO A 22 -11.95 -4.76 27.72
N SER A 23 -11.42 -4.28 28.85
CA SER A 23 -11.06 -2.88 29.02
C SER A 23 -9.95 -2.43 28.06
N LEU A 24 -8.95 -3.27 27.80
CA LEU A 24 -7.92 -2.94 26.79
C LEU A 24 -8.49 -2.87 25.39
N TYR A 25 -9.26 -3.87 24.98
CA TYR A 25 -9.84 -3.89 23.65
C TYR A 25 -10.76 -2.69 23.44
N LEU A 26 -11.51 -2.26 24.45
CA LEU A 26 -12.32 -1.05 24.40
C LEU A 26 -11.48 0.23 24.29
N GLY A 27 -10.39 0.32 25.06
CA GLY A 27 -9.45 1.45 25.00
C GLY A 27 -8.83 1.58 23.61
N PHE A 28 -8.26 0.49 23.08
CA PHE A 28 -7.70 0.47 21.73
C PHE A 28 -8.77 0.65 20.65
N LEU A 29 -9.97 0.08 20.81
CA LEU A 29 -11.09 0.31 19.89
C LEU A 29 -11.38 1.80 19.76
N SER A 30 -11.45 2.52 20.88
CA SER A 30 -11.71 3.97 20.89
C SER A 30 -10.62 4.73 20.13
N ILE A 31 -9.34 4.40 20.38
CA ILE A 31 -8.19 5.01 19.72
C ILE A 31 -8.21 4.73 18.20
N TRP A 32 -8.40 3.48 17.80
CA TRP A 32 -8.45 3.07 16.40
C TRP A 32 -9.68 3.62 15.68
N PHE A 33 -10.82 3.71 16.34
CA PHE A 33 -12.04 4.27 15.79
C PHE A 33 -11.89 5.77 15.50
N VAL A 34 -11.34 6.54 16.44
CA VAL A 34 -11.05 7.97 16.21
C VAL A 34 -10.03 8.16 15.08
N SER A 35 -8.99 7.33 15.02
CA SER A 35 -8.01 7.34 13.93
C SER A 35 -8.65 7.02 12.57
N ALA A 36 -9.48 5.97 12.51
CA ALA A 36 -10.21 5.58 11.31
C ALA A 36 -11.18 6.68 10.84
N LEU A 37 -11.91 7.32 11.75
CA LEU A 37 -12.78 8.45 11.45
C LEU A 37 -11.98 9.65 10.93
N SER A 38 -10.90 10.02 11.62
CA SER A 38 -10.04 11.13 11.19
C SER A 38 -9.50 10.90 9.78
N TRP A 39 -9.06 9.68 9.47
CA TRP A 39 -8.50 9.37 8.16
C TRP A 39 -9.58 9.32 7.08
N THR A 40 -10.72 8.68 7.35
CA THR A 40 -11.84 8.62 6.38
C THR A 40 -12.41 10.00 6.08
N ILE A 41 -12.59 10.86 7.08
CA ILE A 41 -13.03 12.26 6.90
C ILE A 41 -11.98 13.05 6.09
N ASN A 42 -10.70 12.91 6.41
CA ASN A 42 -9.63 13.58 5.67
C ASN A 42 -9.57 13.12 4.20
N THR A 43 -9.71 11.82 3.94
CA THR A 43 -9.75 11.26 2.58
C THR A 43 -11.01 11.71 1.84
N TRP A 44 -12.15 11.81 2.53
CA TRP A 44 -13.40 12.27 1.94
C TRP A 44 -13.34 13.74 1.52
N ASN A 45 -12.89 14.62 2.43
CA ASN A 45 -12.80 16.05 2.16
C ASN A 45 -11.81 16.36 1.02
N ASN A 46 -10.69 15.63 0.96
CA ASN A 46 -9.66 15.84 -0.05
C ASN A 46 -9.86 15.03 -1.34
N ARG A 47 -11.03 14.38 -1.50
CA ARG A 47 -11.33 13.54 -2.66
C ARG A 47 -11.22 14.29 -3.99
N HIS A 48 -11.48 15.60 -3.99
CA HIS A 48 -11.40 16.46 -5.17
C HIS A 48 -9.97 16.69 -5.66
N PHE A 49 -8.98 16.70 -4.76
CA PHE A 49 -7.59 16.96 -5.11
C PHE A 49 -6.85 15.69 -5.55
N GLN A 50 -7.17 14.54 -4.94
CA GLN A 50 -6.50 13.29 -5.25
C GLN A 50 -7.42 12.09 -4.95
N SER A 51 -8.27 11.72 -5.92
CA SER A 51 -9.10 10.50 -5.84
C SER A 51 -8.24 9.25 -6.05
N ASN A 52 -7.34 8.97 -5.11
CA ASN A 52 -6.44 7.84 -5.22
C ASN A 52 -7.00 6.60 -4.53
N ASN A 53 -7.16 5.51 -5.30
CA ASN A 53 -7.55 4.21 -4.79
C ASN A 53 -6.64 3.74 -3.63
N LEU A 54 -5.36 4.14 -3.64
CA LEU A 54 -4.43 3.85 -2.54
C LEU A 54 -4.87 4.44 -1.19
N GLN A 55 -5.39 5.67 -1.15
CA GLN A 55 -5.82 6.31 0.11
C GLN A 55 -7.01 5.57 0.73
N TRP A 56 -7.93 5.10 -0.11
CA TRP A 56 -9.04 4.26 0.33
C TRP A 56 -8.57 2.89 0.81
N THR A 57 -7.61 2.27 0.13
CA THR A 57 -6.99 1.02 0.60
C THR A 57 -6.31 1.22 1.96
N LEU A 58 -5.56 2.30 2.15
CA LEU A 58 -4.92 2.60 3.44
C LEU A 58 -5.92 2.91 4.55
N ALA A 59 -6.99 3.66 4.25
CA ALA A 59 -8.06 3.95 5.21
C ALA A 59 -8.85 2.69 5.62
N SER A 60 -8.90 1.66 4.77
CA SER A 60 -9.56 0.39 5.12
C SER A 60 -8.85 -0.36 6.25
N VAL A 61 -7.52 -0.20 6.40
CA VAL A 61 -6.73 -0.93 7.40
C VAL A 61 -7.13 -0.56 8.84
N PRO A 62 -7.20 0.73 9.24
CA PRO A 62 -7.73 1.14 10.54
C PRO A 62 -9.18 0.69 10.78
N VAL A 63 -10.03 0.67 9.75
CA VAL A 63 -11.43 0.25 9.87
C VAL A 63 -11.53 -1.25 10.18
N ILE A 64 -10.78 -2.09 9.45
CA ILE A 64 -10.72 -3.54 9.73
C ILE A 64 -10.17 -3.79 11.13
N LYS A 65 -9.16 -3.03 11.56
CA LYS A 65 -8.60 -3.14 12.91
C LYS A 65 -9.60 -2.74 14.00
N ALA A 66 -10.32 -1.64 13.82
CA ALA A 66 -11.40 -1.24 14.73
C ALA A 66 -12.48 -2.31 14.81
N LEU A 67 -12.88 -2.90 13.67
CA LEU A 67 -13.83 -4.02 13.65
C LEU A 67 -13.29 -5.24 14.41
N GLN A 68 -12.02 -5.60 14.22
CA GLN A 68 -11.37 -6.70 14.95
C GLN A 68 -11.41 -6.45 16.46
N LEU A 69 -11.05 -5.25 16.91
CA LEU A 69 -11.04 -4.87 18.33
C LEU A 69 -12.45 -4.82 18.91
N GLY A 70 -13.44 -4.38 18.12
CA GLY A 70 -14.86 -4.39 18.50
C GLY A 70 -15.38 -5.81 18.71
N LEU A 71 -15.09 -6.73 17.79
CA LEU A 71 -15.44 -8.14 17.95
C LEU A 71 -14.72 -8.78 19.13
N SER A 72 -13.46 -8.40 19.36
CA SER A 72 -12.66 -8.89 20.50
C SER A 72 -13.24 -8.41 21.82
N PHE A 73 -13.59 -7.13 21.91
CA PHE A 73 -14.29 -6.57 23.07
C PHE A 73 -15.61 -7.30 23.32
N LEU A 74 -16.47 -7.42 22.30
CA LEU A 74 -17.78 -8.06 22.46
C LEU A 74 -17.66 -9.53 22.86
N PHE A 75 -16.68 -10.26 22.32
CA PHE A 75 -16.41 -11.64 22.70
C PHE A 75 -16.03 -11.75 24.19
N TRP A 76 -15.00 -11.02 24.62
CA TRP A 76 -14.52 -11.10 26.01
C TRP A 76 -15.52 -10.51 27.01
N TYR A 77 -16.21 -9.43 26.64
CA TYR A 77 -17.27 -8.85 27.45
C TYR A 77 -18.44 -9.84 27.66
N SER A 78 -18.85 -10.55 26.61
CA SER A 78 -19.92 -11.55 26.70
C SER A 78 -19.49 -12.77 27.53
N CYS A 79 -18.25 -13.22 27.38
CA CYS A 79 -17.70 -14.31 28.18
C CYS A 79 -17.64 -13.96 29.68
N PHE A 80 -17.16 -12.77 30.05
CA PHE A 80 -16.99 -12.39 31.46
C PHE A 80 -18.28 -11.87 32.13
N ASN A 81 -19.06 -11.01 31.47
CA ASN A 81 -20.22 -10.35 32.09
C ASN A 81 -21.53 -11.09 31.86
N LEU A 82 -21.69 -11.74 30.70
CA LEU A 82 -22.92 -12.45 30.33
C LEU A 82 -22.81 -13.97 30.47
N GLN A 83 -21.60 -14.50 30.75
CA GLN A 83 -21.27 -15.93 30.81
C GLN A 83 -21.64 -16.71 29.53
N ILE A 84 -21.72 -16.03 28.39
CA ILE A 84 -22.03 -16.63 27.08
C ILE A 84 -20.87 -16.35 26.14
N CYS A 85 -20.11 -17.39 25.80
CA CYS A 85 -19.04 -17.30 24.80
C CYS A 85 -19.55 -17.73 23.42
N SER A 86 -19.70 -16.76 22.51
CA SER A 86 -20.15 -17.04 21.14
C SER A 86 -18.99 -17.48 20.24
N LEU A 87 -19.11 -18.68 19.66
CA LEU A 87 -18.16 -19.20 18.68
C LEU A 87 -18.07 -18.30 17.45
N TRP A 88 -19.20 -17.73 17.00
CA TRP A 88 -19.25 -16.81 15.86
C TRP A 88 -18.44 -15.54 16.10
N MET A 89 -18.41 -15.03 17.34
CA MET A 89 -17.62 -13.86 17.69
C MET A 89 -16.13 -14.18 17.70
N SER A 90 -15.74 -15.34 18.25
CA SER A 90 -14.35 -15.83 18.18
C SER A 90 -13.88 -16.04 16.73
N PHE A 91 -14.72 -16.67 15.90
CA PHE A 91 -14.45 -16.83 14.47
C PHE A 91 -14.36 -15.47 13.75
N GLY A 92 -15.21 -14.51 14.12
CA GLY A 92 -15.15 -13.14 13.62
C GLY A 92 -13.82 -12.45 13.96
N VAL A 93 -13.36 -12.55 15.20
CA VAL A 93 -12.04 -12.04 15.64
C VAL A 93 -10.91 -12.69 14.83
N TYR A 94 -11.01 -14.00 14.59
CA TYR A 94 -10.05 -14.74 13.78
C TYR A 94 -9.99 -14.22 12.34
N ILE A 95 -11.13 -14.16 11.64
CA ILE A 95 -11.19 -13.72 10.23
C ILE A 95 -10.77 -12.25 10.10
N THR A 96 -11.26 -11.37 10.97
CA THR A 96 -10.89 -9.94 10.93
C THR A 96 -9.42 -9.71 11.25
N GLY A 97 -8.81 -10.52 12.12
CA GLY A 97 -7.37 -10.48 12.38
C GLY A 97 -6.53 -10.89 11.16
N VAL A 98 -6.95 -11.95 10.45
CA VAL A 98 -6.30 -12.36 9.18
C VAL A 98 -6.45 -11.26 8.14
N LEU A 99 -7.68 -10.74 7.95
CA LEU A 99 -7.96 -9.67 7.01
C LEU A 99 -7.13 -8.41 7.29
N PHE A 100 -6.99 -8.02 8.56
CA PHE A 100 -6.15 -6.90 8.97
C PHE A 100 -4.70 -7.13 8.53
N GLN A 101 -4.09 -8.27 8.86
CA GLN A 101 -2.71 -8.57 8.49
C GLN A 101 -2.51 -8.64 6.97
N THR A 102 -3.49 -9.14 6.21
CA THR A 102 -3.39 -9.19 4.76
C THR A 102 -3.58 -7.83 4.11
N ALA A 103 -4.53 -7.02 4.58
CA ALA A 103 -4.76 -5.67 4.06
C ALA A 103 -3.57 -4.75 4.36
N SER A 104 -2.99 -4.90 5.56
CA SER A 104 -1.72 -4.30 5.98
C SER A 104 -0.60 -4.60 4.98
N PHE A 105 -0.38 -5.89 4.72
CA PHE A 105 0.69 -6.35 3.84
C PHE A 105 0.52 -5.86 2.40
N VAL A 106 -0.68 -5.99 1.84
CA VAL A 106 -0.98 -5.49 0.48
C VAL A 106 -0.78 -3.98 0.40
N SER A 107 -1.16 -3.23 1.45
CA SER A 107 -0.93 -1.78 1.50
C SER A 107 0.55 -1.43 1.46
N PHE A 108 1.39 -2.15 2.21
CA PHE A 108 2.84 -1.94 2.19
C PHE A 108 3.46 -2.30 0.85
N LEU A 109 3.00 -3.38 0.20
CA LEU A 109 3.45 -3.71 -1.15
C LEU A 109 3.08 -2.62 -2.16
N LEU A 110 1.84 -2.13 -2.13
CA LEU A 110 1.39 -1.06 -3.03
C LEU A 110 2.23 0.22 -2.84
N ILE A 111 2.51 0.61 -1.59
CA ILE A 111 3.40 1.75 -1.31
C ILE A 111 4.82 1.46 -1.80
N SER A 112 5.34 0.24 -1.60
CA SER A 112 6.70 -0.14 -2.01
C SER A 112 6.91 -0.06 -3.52
N HIS A 113 5.88 -0.39 -4.31
CA HIS A 113 5.84 -0.23 -5.76
C HIS A 113 5.71 1.25 -6.18
N GLY A 114 5.43 2.16 -5.26
CA GLY A 114 5.18 3.56 -5.58
C GLY A 114 3.81 3.78 -6.24
N TYR A 115 2.86 2.87 -6.03
CA TYR A 115 1.48 3.04 -6.52
C TYR A 115 0.97 4.39 -6.07
N CYS A 116 0.32 5.14 -6.97
CA CYS A 116 -0.34 6.40 -6.64
C CYS A 116 0.60 7.54 -6.15
N ILE A 117 1.92 7.32 -6.13
CA ILE A 117 2.97 8.29 -5.74
C ILE A 117 3.90 8.56 -6.93
N MET A 118 4.42 7.48 -7.54
CA MET A 118 5.31 7.48 -8.70
C MET A 118 4.56 7.16 -9.97
N CYS A 119 3.71 6.12 -9.92
CA CYS A 119 2.94 5.64 -11.06
C CYS A 119 1.44 5.78 -10.77
N GLU A 120 0.68 6.38 -11.69
CA GLU A 120 -0.79 6.41 -11.59
C GLU A 120 -1.41 5.01 -11.76
N ARG A 121 -0.74 4.12 -12.50
CA ARG A 121 -1.17 2.74 -12.73
C ARG A 121 0.00 1.78 -12.57
N LEU A 122 -0.22 0.70 -11.83
CA LEU A 122 0.70 -0.44 -11.84
C LEU A 122 0.63 -1.14 -13.19
N SER A 123 1.76 -1.66 -13.65
CA SER A 123 1.79 -2.54 -14.81
C SER A 123 1.06 -3.86 -14.50
N LEU A 124 0.56 -4.52 -15.55
CA LEU A 124 -0.09 -5.84 -15.41
C LEU A 124 0.78 -6.88 -14.69
N PRO A 125 2.11 -7.02 -14.94
CA PRO A 125 2.92 -7.97 -14.20
C PRO A 125 3.03 -7.62 -12.71
N GLU A 126 3.22 -6.35 -12.34
CA GLU A 126 3.33 -5.92 -10.93
C GLU A 126 2.04 -6.14 -10.14
N ARG A 127 0.89 -5.93 -10.79
CA ARG A 127 -0.41 -6.23 -10.17
C ARG A 127 -0.58 -7.73 -9.94
N ARG A 128 -0.15 -8.57 -10.88
CA ARG A 128 -0.22 -10.03 -10.76
C ARG A 128 0.71 -10.53 -9.65
N THR A 129 1.94 -10.00 -9.55
CA THR A 129 2.87 -10.38 -8.48
C THR A 129 2.36 -9.94 -7.11
N THR A 130 1.85 -8.71 -6.97
CA THR A 130 1.24 -8.23 -5.72
C THR A 130 0.05 -9.10 -5.29
N ALA A 131 -0.85 -9.43 -6.23
CA ALA A 131 -2.00 -10.28 -5.93
C ALA A 131 -1.57 -11.71 -5.57
N ALA A 132 -0.60 -12.28 -6.27
CA ALA A 132 -0.08 -13.61 -5.97
C ALA A 132 0.55 -13.66 -4.57
N LEU A 133 1.41 -12.70 -4.23
CA LEU A 133 2.03 -12.60 -2.90
C LEU A 133 0.97 -12.43 -1.80
N GLY A 134 -0.02 -11.56 -2.02
CA GLY A 134 -1.14 -11.37 -1.09
C GLY A 134 -1.94 -12.67 -0.87
N CYS A 135 -2.22 -13.42 -1.94
CA CYS A 135 -2.91 -14.71 -1.85
C CYS A 135 -2.11 -15.76 -1.09
N VAL A 136 -0.81 -15.91 -1.40
CA VAL A 136 0.07 -16.88 -0.73
C VAL A 136 0.20 -16.52 0.76
N PHE A 137 0.37 -15.24 1.08
CA PHE A 137 0.40 -14.74 2.46
C PHE A 137 -0.90 -15.03 3.20
N TYR A 138 -2.06 -14.75 2.60
CA TYR A 138 -3.37 -15.06 3.17
C TYR A 138 -3.53 -16.55 3.48
N LEU A 139 -3.27 -17.42 2.50
CA LEU A 139 -3.43 -18.87 2.66
C LEU A 139 -2.48 -19.44 3.71
N THR A 140 -1.23 -18.97 3.74
CA THR A 140 -0.23 -19.40 4.73
C THR A 140 -0.62 -18.93 6.13
N LEU A 141 -1.15 -17.71 6.26
CA LEU A 141 -1.59 -17.16 7.54
C LEU A 141 -2.83 -17.89 8.09
N VAL A 142 -3.80 -18.21 7.23
CA VAL A 142 -4.96 -19.04 7.58
C VAL A 142 -4.49 -20.44 8.00
N GLY A 143 -3.60 -21.06 7.22
CA GLY A 143 -3.04 -22.37 7.54
C GLY A 143 -2.30 -22.39 8.88
N TYR A 144 -1.46 -21.39 9.13
CA TYR A 144 -0.73 -21.22 10.39
C TYR A 144 -1.69 -21.16 11.58
N ARG A 145 -2.74 -20.34 11.51
CA ARG A 145 -3.68 -20.18 12.61
C ARG A 145 -4.62 -21.38 12.81
N ALA A 146 -4.91 -22.14 11.75
CA ALA A 146 -5.79 -23.30 11.83
C ALA A 146 -5.10 -24.60 12.26
N SER A 147 -3.78 -24.74 12.02
CA SER A 147 -3.08 -26.05 12.15
C SER A 147 -1.73 -25.99 12.89
N VAL A 148 -1.45 -24.88 13.60
CA VAL A 148 -0.32 -24.55 14.50
C VAL A 148 0.44 -25.80 15.00
N PRO A 149 1.44 -26.34 14.26
CA PRO A 149 2.77 -25.74 14.05
C PRO A 149 3.39 -25.95 12.65
N TYR A 150 2.73 -26.66 11.73
CA TYR A 150 3.34 -27.11 10.46
C TYR A 150 3.62 -25.97 9.47
N PHE A 151 2.83 -24.90 9.51
CA PHE A 151 2.98 -23.75 8.62
C PHE A 151 3.95 -22.69 9.14
N THR A 152 4.57 -22.87 10.31
CA THR A 152 5.47 -21.85 10.90
C THR A 152 6.66 -21.56 9.98
N VAL A 153 7.27 -22.60 9.40
CA VAL A 153 8.38 -22.45 8.44
C VAL A 153 7.93 -21.70 7.19
N LEU A 154 6.75 -22.05 6.64
CA LEU A 154 6.18 -21.38 5.48
C LEU A 154 5.84 -19.92 5.77
N LEU A 155 5.35 -19.62 6.97
CA LEU A 155 5.04 -18.26 7.41
C LEU A 155 6.30 -17.41 7.50
N VAL A 156 7.36 -17.91 8.16
CA VAL A 156 8.64 -17.21 8.27
C VAL A 156 9.26 -16.97 6.90
N LEU A 157 9.26 -17.97 6.02
CA LEU A 157 9.73 -17.84 4.64
C LEU A 157 8.93 -16.78 3.87
N ASN A 158 7.61 -16.78 4.02
CA ASN A 158 6.74 -15.81 3.37
C ASN A 158 7.03 -14.39 3.86
N TYR A 159 7.17 -14.17 5.17
CA TYR A 159 7.58 -12.87 5.71
C TYR A 159 8.95 -12.44 5.18
N PHE A 160 9.93 -13.34 5.11
CA PHE A 160 11.26 -13.02 4.60
C PHE A 160 11.23 -12.57 3.13
N ILE A 161 10.57 -13.35 2.26
CA ILE A 161 10.40 -13.00 0.83
C ILE A 161 9.66 -11.67 0.69
N SER A 162 8.60 -11.48 1.48
CA SER A 162 7.78 -10.30 1.50
C SER A 162 8.56 -9.03 1.87
N PHE A 163 9.29 -9.05 2.99
CA PHE A 163 10.13 -7.92 3.39
C PHE A 163 11.25 -7.68 2.37
N TYR A 164 11.88 -8.73 1.84
CA TYR A 164 12.89 -8.59 0.79
C TYR A 164 12.34 -7.84 -0.43
N MET A 165 11.17 -8.24 -0.94
CA MET A 165 10.55 -7.58 -2.09
C MET A 165 10.19 -6.12 -1.79
N ILE A 166 9.65 -5.84 -0.60
CA ILE A 166 9.34 -4.47 -0.17
C ILE A 166 10.61 -3.61 -0.18
N PHE A 167 11.71 -4.08 0.43
CA PHE A 167 12.96 -3.32 0.46
C PHE A 167 13.59 -3.15 -0.92
N HIS A 168 13.51 -4.19 -1.76
CA HIS A 168 14.02 -4.15 -3.13
C HIS A 168 13.31 -3.08 -3.96
N HIS A 169 11.97 -3.08 -3.96
CA HIS A 169 11.17 -2.10 -4.71
C HIS A 169 11.32 -0.68 -4.18
N ILE A 170 11.36 -0.49 -2.84
CA ILE A 170 11.64 0.83 -2.26
C ILE A 170 13.01 1.34 -2.71
N SER A 171 14.04 0.50 -2.70
CA SER A 171 15.40 0.88 -3.11
C SER A 171 15.46 1.29 -4.58
N GLN A 172 14.85 0.51 -5.47
CA GLN A 172 14.74 0.82 -6.89
C GLN A 172 14.04 2.17 -7.12
N ASN A 173 12.91 2.38 -6.44
CA ASN A 173 12.14 3.63 -6.56
C ASN A 173 12.90 4.83 -6.01
N LEU A 174 13.66 4.67 -4.91
CA LEU A 174 14.51 5.73 -4.36
C LEU A 174 15.69 6.07 -5.28
N LEU A 175 16.26 5.08 -5.96
CA LEU A 175 17.36 5.28 -6.92
C LEU A 175 16.87 6.07 -8.15
N GLN A 176 15.72 5.69 -8.71
CA GLN A 176 15.10 6.43 -9.82
C GLN A 176 14.74 7.87 -9.44
N LEU A 177 14.17 8.09 -8.25
CA LEU A 177 13.88 9.43 -7.76
C LEU A 177 15.14 10.28 -7.57
N ARG A 178 16.24 9.65 -7.13
CA ARG A 178 17.51 10.35 -6.95
C ARG A 178 18.08 10.80 -8.30
N GLU A 179 18.03 9.95 -9.31
CA GLU A 179 18.47 10.29 -10.67
C GLU A 179 17.62 11.42 -11.28
N GLN A 180 16.29 11.36 -11.09
CA GLN A 180 15.39 12.43 -11.52
C GLN A 180 15.68 13.75 -10.80
N LEU A 181 15.95 13.69 -9.49
CA LEU A 181 16.24 14.89 -8.71
C LEU A 181 17.54 15.55 -9.19
N THR A 182 18.58 14.75 -9.47
CA THR A 182 19.85 15.28 -10.01
C THR A 182 19.69 15.91 -11.39
N PHE A 183 18.86 15.33 -12.26
CA PHE A 183 18.59 15.90 -13.58
C PHE A 183 17.82 17.23 -13.51
N ILE A 184 16.86 17.35 -12.59
CA ILE A 184 16.08 18.58 -12.42
C ILE A 184 16.91 19.69 -11.77
N GLU A 185 17.86 19.34 -10.89
CA GLU A 185 18.82 20.28 -10.31
C GLU A 185 19.72 20.89 -11.40
N ASP A 186 20.06 20.12 -12.45
CA ASP A 186 20.81 20.61 -13.60
C ASP A 186 19.97 21.53 -14.53
N GLU A 187 18.64 21.39 -14.58
CA GLU A 187 17.73 22.15 -15.47
C GLU A 187 17.01 23.36 -14.79
N ASP A 188 17.24 23.62 -13.49
CA ASP A 188 16.73 24.77 -12.70
C ASP A 188 15.19 24.98 -12.71
N ILE A 189 14.40 23.90 -12.69
CA ILE A 189 12.93 23.96 -12.61
C ILE A 189 12.46 23.83 -11.15
N GLN A 190 12.50 24.93 -10.40
CA GLN A 190 12.26 24.96 -8.96
C GLN A 190 10.91 24.35 -8.50
N ALA A 191 9.81 24.61 -9.23
CA ALA A 191 8.49 24.08 -8.87
C ALA A 191 8.38 22.54 -9.02
N MET A 192 9.26 21.93 -9.80
CA MET A 192 9.30 20.50 -10.07
C MET A 192 10.21 19.77 -9.09
N HIS A 193 11.30 20.43 -8.68
CA HIS A 193 12.18 19.99 -7.63
C HIS A 193 11.42 19.73 -6.32
N ASP A 194 10.59 20.68 -5.87
CA ASP A 194 9.83 20.55 -4.61
C ASP A 194 8.88 19.33 -4.61
N ALA A 195 8.25 19.06 -5.76
CA ALA A 195 7.36 17.91 -5.92
C ALA A 195 8.11 16.58 -5.85
N VAL A 196 9.23 16.45 -6.58
CA VAL A 196 10.06 15.23 -6.62
C VAL A 196 10.76 15.00 -5.27
N TYR A 197 11.27 16.06 -4.65
CA TYR A 197 11.89 15.99 -3.33
C TYR A 197 10.90 15.51 -2.25
N THR A 198 9.64 15.96 -2.33
CA THR A 198 8.58 15.49 -1.43
C THR A 198 8.32 13.99 -1.60
N LYS A 199 8.22 13.49 -2.84
CA LYS A 199 8.07 12.04 -3.12
C LYS A 199 9.23 11.22 -2.58
N TYR A 200 10.46 11.70 -2.80
CA TYR A 200 11.68 11.07 -2.27
C TYR A 200 11.65 10.98 -0.74
N THR A 201 11.26 12.08 -0.08
CA THR A 201 11.19 12.14 1.38
C THR A 201 10.12 11.19 1.94
N MET A 202 8.97 11.08 1.27
CA MET A 202 7.90 10.14 1.66
C MET A 202 8.37 8.68 1.59
N LEU A 203 8.99 8.26 0.47
CA LEU A 203 9.48 6.89 0.30
C LEU A 203 10.64 6.56 1.26
N LYS A 204 11.53 7.52 1.53
CA LYS A 204 12.62 7.35 2.50
C LYS A 204 12.10 7.17 3.92
N LYS A 205 11.07 7.95 4.31
CA LYS A 205 10.38 7.78 5.59
C LYS A 205 9.70 6.42 5.71
N PHE A 206 9.11 5.94 4.61
CA PHE A 206 8.52 4.60 4.56
C PHE A 206 9.55 3.48 4.69
N GLN A 207 10.72 3.61 4.05
CA GLN A 207 11.83 2.66 4.22
C GLN A 207 12.20 2.49 5.69
N GLY A 208 12.37 3.62 6.42
CA GLY A 208 12.66 3.60 7.86
C GLY A 208 11.53 2.95 8.68
N ALA A 209 10.27 3.25 8.37
CA ALA A 209 9.12 2.62 9.02
C ALA A 209 9.11 1.10 8.83
N MET A 210 9.40 0.60 7.62
CA MET A 210 9.43 -0.82 7.33
C MET A 210 10.57 -1.54 8.07
N GLN A 211 11.71 -0.88 8.31
CA GLN A 211 12.78 -1.43 9.16
C GLN A 211 12.32 -1.56 10.61
N ILE A 212 11.64 -0.55 11.15
CA ILE A 212 11.08 -0.58 12.50
C ILE A 212 10.06 -1.73 12.63
N VAL A 213 9.18 -1.91 11.63
CA VAL A 213 8.21 -3.02 11.58
C VAL A 213 8.93 -4.37 11.63
N ALA A 214 9.96 -4.58 10.81
CA ALA A 214 10.69 -5.84 10.75
C ALA A 214 11.39 -6.16 12.08
N VAL A 215 12.02 -5.16 12.71
CA VAL A 215 12.66 -5.33 14.02
C VAL A 215 11.61 -5.61 15.11
N ALA A 216 10.51 -4.86 15.13
CA ALA A 216 9.45 -5.04 16.12
C ALA A 216 8.81 -6.43 16.04
N GLU A 217 8.46 -6.91 14.84
CA GLU A 217 7.90 -8.26 14.66
C GLU A 217 8.92 -9.35 15.04
N THR A 218 10.22 -9.16 14.75
CA THR A 218 11.27 -10.12 15.17
C THR A 218 11.40 -10.19 16.68
N VAL A 219 11.41 -9.03 17.37
CA VAL A 219 11.47 -8.97 18.83
C VAL A 219 10.23 -9.63 19.45
N ILE A 220 9.03 -9.35 18.93
CA ILE A 220 7.78 -9.96 19.40
C ILE A 220 7.79 -11.48 19.19
N TYR A 221 8.38 -11.98 18.11
CA TYR A 221 8.52 -13.40 17.83
C TYR A 221 9.47 -14.09 18.81
N ILE A 222 10.62 -13.47 19.11
CA ILE A 222 11.59 -14.01 20.08
C ILE A 222 11.01 -13.99 21.50
N SER A 223 10.30 -12.92 21.87
CA SER A 223 9.66 -12.80 23.19
C SER A 223 8.43 -13.70 23.39
N MET A 224 8.09 -14.59 22.44
CA MET A 224 6.96 -15.52 22.60
C MET A 224 7.24 -16.63 23.62
N ASP A 225 8.51 -16.98 23.85
CA ASP A 225 8.87 -18.19 24.60
C ASP A 225 9.03 -17.99 26.13
N ASP A 226 9.13 -16.75 26.63
CA ASP A 226 9.71 -16.54 27.99
C ASP A 226 8.76 -16.18 29.16
N ALA A 227 7.45 -15.92 28.98
CA ALA A 227 6.53 -15.80 30.13
C ALA A 227 5.04 -15.80 29.74
N THR A 228 4.29 -16.82 30.17
CA THR A 228 2.82 -16.87 30.09
C THR A 228 2.12 -15.80 30.94
N ASP A 229 2.78 -15.31 31.99
CA ASP A 229 2.19 -14.39 32.97
C ASP A 229 2.02 -12.93 32.45
N ASN A 230 2.62 -12.59 31.31
CA ASN A 230 2.64 -11.22 30.77
C ASN A 230 1.83 -11.04 29.46
N TYR A 231 0.85 -11.92 29.19
CA TYR A 231 0.06 -11.88 27.95
C TYR A 231 -0.56 -10.50 27.67
N TRP A 232 -1.12 -9.86 28.69
CA TRP A 232 -1.76 -8.55 28.58
C TRP A 232 -0.78 -7.43 28.21
N LEU A 233 0.41 -7.42 28.82
CA LEU A 233 1.48 -6.47 28.49
C LEU A 233 1.98 -6.67 27.07
N ARG A 234 2.13 -7.94 26.66
CA ARG A 234 2.53 -8.28 25.30
C ARG A 234 1.50 -7.82 24.27
N LEU A 235 0.21 -8.01 24.54
CA LEU A 235 -0.87 -7.48 23.73
C LEU A 235 -0.78 -5.95 23.64
N LEU A 236 -0.59 -5.27 24.78
CA LEU A 236 -0.46 -3.82 24.86
C LEU A 236 0.70 -3.31 24.00
N VAL A 237 1.90 -3.85 24.14
CA VAL A 237 3.08 -3.47 23.34
C VAL A 237 2.83 -3.68 21.85
N ARG A 238 2.23 -4.81 21.49
CA ARG A 238 1.92 -5.13 20.09
C ARG A 238 0.92 -4.16 19.48
N GLU A 239 -0.17 -3.86 20.19
CA GLU A 239 -1.21 -2.94 19.72
C GLU A 239 -0.69 -1.50 19.61
N TRP A 240 0.12 -1.04 20.56
CA TRP A 240 0.79 0.26 20.48
C TRP A 240 1.78 0.35 19.33
N ALA A 241 2.63 -0.67 19.14
CA ALA A 241 3.57 -0.71 18.03
C ALA A 241 2.83 -0.60 16.68
N GLN A 242 1.78 -1.40 16.50
CA GLN A 242 0.94 -1.36 15.30
C GLN A 242 0.29 0.03 15.13
N PHE A 243 -0.34 0.56 16.17
CA PHE A 243 -0.99 1.87 16.09
C PHE A 243 -0.01 2.99 15.71
N CYS A 244 1.16 3.04 16.35
CA CYS A 244 2.19 4.05 16.07
C CYS A 244 2.70 3.96 14.63
N ILE A 245 2.94 2.74 14.12
CA ILE A 245 3.38 2.52 12.74
C ILE A 245 2.31 3.01 11.76
N TYR A 246 1.05 2.64 11.96
CA TYR A 246 -0.03 3.05 11.06
C TYR A 246 -0.33 4.54 11.12
N LEU A 247 -0.24 5.14 12.30
CA LEU A 247 -0.35 6.59 12.46
C LEU A 247 0.79 7.31 11.73
N TYR A 248 2.02 6.81 11.84
CA TYR A 248 3.19 7.37 11.15
C TYR A 248 3.06 7.25 9.61
N ILE A 249 2.65 6.09 9.12
CA ILE A 249 2.42 5.85 7.68
C ILE A 249 1.27 6.73 7.18
N GLY A 250 0.15 6.79 7.91
CA GLY A 250 -0.98 7.63 7.54
C GLY A 250 -0.67 9.12 7.55
N TRP A 251 0.15 9.58 8.50
CA TRP A 251 0.64 10.95 8.54
C TRP A 251 1.57 11.26 7.35
N THR A 252 2.47 10.33 7.02
CA THR A 252 3.44 10.49 5.92
C THR A 252 2.77 10.53 4.57
N PHE A 253 1.79 9.65 4.34
CA PHE A 253 1.07 9.52 3.07
C PHE A 253 -0.25 10.29 3.05
N ARG A 254 -0.47 11.23 3.97
CA ARG A 254 -1.70 12.04 3.97
C ARG A 254 -1.85 12.76 2.62
N SER A 255 -3.07 12.84 2.11
CA SER A 255 -3.42 13.73 1.00
C SER A 255 -3.08 15.17 1.41
N GLN A 256 -1.94 15.66 0.94
CA GLN A 256 -1.57 17.06 1.07
C GLN A 256 -2.07 17.78 -0.18
N GLU A 257 -2.41 19.07 -0.06
CA GLU A 257 -2.66 19.96 -1.20
C GLU A 257 -1.35 20.14 -1.97
N LEU A 258 -0.89 19.10 -2.69
CA LEU A 258 0.28 19.22 -3.53
C LEU A 258 -0.10 19.74 -4.90
N SER A 259 0.81 20.54 -5.45
CA SER A 259 0.66 21.30 -6.68
C SER A 259 0.06 20.46 -7.81
N PRO A 260 -0.68 21.08 -8.76
CA PRO A 260 -1.29 20.38 -9.90
C PRO A 260 -0.28 19.63 -10.78
N ARG A 261 1.04 19.76 -10.52
CA ARG A 261 2.13 19.04 -11.20
C ARG A 261 2.65 17.82 -10.44
N PHE A 262 2.11 17.49 -9.26
CA PHE A 262 2.54 16.32 -8.49
C PHE A 262 2.25 14.98 -9.19
N SER A 263 1.23 14.92 -10.05
CA SER A 263 0.95 13.76 -10.90
C SER A 263 1.88 13.66 -12.13
N VAL A 264 2.51 14.76 -12.53
CA VAL A 264 3.36 14.80 -13.72
C VAL A 264 4.75 14.27 -13.35
N MET A 265 4.97 12.99 -13.63
CA MET A 265 6.31 12.41 -13.64
C MET A 265 7.06 12.98 -14.86
N PRO A 266 8.22 13.65 -14.72
CA PRO A 266 9.09 13.85 -15.86
C PRO A 266 9.45 12.48 -16.41
N ALA A 267 9.22 12.25 -17.70
CA ALA A 267 9.98 11.24 -18.39
C ALA A 267 11.46 11.63 -18.27
N VAL A 268 12.27 10.75 -17.67
CA VAL A 268 13.73 10.86 -17.76
C VAL A 268 14.04 10.71 -19.24
N LYS A 269 14.24 11.83 -19.94
CA LYS A 269 14.63 11.79 -21.33
C LYS A 269 16.01 11.18 -21.39
N THR A 270 16.09 9.95 -21.87
CA THR A 270 17.38 9.39 -22.23
C THR A 270 17.99 10.28 -23.29
N LYS A 271 19.31 10.50 -23.22
CA LYS A 271 20.07 11.48 -24.04
C LYS A 271 19.92 11.32 -25.56
N GLY A 272 19.25 10.27 -26.05
CA GLY A 272 18.89 10.04 -27.45
C GLY A 272 17.46 10.43 -27.85
N GLU A 273 16.60 10.81 -26.91
CA GLU A 273 15.16 11.07 -27.11
C GLU A 273 14.83 12.57 -27.18
N ASN A 274 15.86 13.40 -27.40
CA ASN A 274 15.75 14.85 -27.63
C ASN A 274 15.65 15.22 -29.12
N THR A 275 15.51 14.25 -30.03
CA THR A 275 15.03 14.54 -31.38
C THR A 275 13.51 14.51 -31.36
N VAL A 276 12.90 15.66 -31.03
CA VAL A 276 11.53 15.92 -31.50
C VAL A 276 11.57 15.68 -33.01
N PRO A 277 10.68 14.84 -33.59
CA PRO A 277 10.67 14.69 -35.04
C PRO A 277 10.54 16.09 -35.64
N PRO A 278 11.41 16.48 -36.59
CA PRO A 278 11.36 17.82 -37.15
C PRO A 278 9.93 18.11 -37.64
N ILE A 279 9.28 19.09 -37.03
CA ILE A 279 7.96 19.52 -37.43
C ILE A 279 8.16 20.36 -38.68
N TYR A 280 7.94 19.74 -39.84
CA TYR A 280 7.93 20.44 -41.12
C TYR A 280 6.55 21.06 -41.33
N SER A 281 6.42 22.36 -41.09
CA SER A 281 5.27 23.13 -41.56
C SER A 281 5.52 23.55 -43.01
N ILE A 282 4.72 23.02 -43.93
CA ILE A 282 4.69 23.48 -45.32
C ILE A 282 3.51 24.44 -45.45
N GLU A 283 3.77 25.73 -45.63
CA GLU A 283 2.74 26.69 -46.00
C GLU A 283 2.38 26.47 -47.47
N MET A 284 1.10 26.25 -47.76
CA MET A 284 0.62 25.90 -49.10
C MET A 284 -0.61 26.75 -49.45
N ASN A 285 -0.65 27.28 -50.66
CA ASN A 285 -1.74 28.15 -51.11
C ASN A 285 -2.99 27.34 -51.45
N ALA A 286 -4.17 27.97 -51.35
CA ALA A 286 -5.47 27.31 -51.56
C ALA A 286 -5.66 26.71 -52.97
N ALA A 287 -4.97 27.25 -53.97
CA ALA A 287 -4.96 26.68 -55.33
C ALA A 287 -4.17 25.37 -55.40
N ASP A 288 -3.00 25.31 -54.75
CA ASP A 288 -2.13 24.13 -54.73
C ASP A 288 -2.73 23.01 -53.87
N PHE A 289 -3.46 23.34 -52.79
CA PHE A 289 -4.18 22.37 -51.96
C PHE A 289 -5.29 21.62 -52.72
N LYS A 290 -5.89 22.25 -53.72
CA LYS A 290 -7.01 21.67 -54.47
C LYS A 290 -6.56 20.57 -55.45
N ASP A 291 -5.29 20.59 -55.86
CA ASP A 291 -4.69 19.63 -56.80
C ASP A 291 -4.01 18.42 -56.10
N LEU A 292 -4.08 18.35 -54.77
CA LEU A 292 -3.37 17.39 -53.93
C LEU A 292 -4.02 15.98 -53.87
N SER A 293 -4.89 15.61 -54.81
CA SER A 293 -5.68 14.38 -54.73
C SER A 293 -4.86 13.10 -54.89
N SER A 294 -3.65 13.16 -55.44
CA SER A 294 -2.70 12.02 -55.41
C SER A 294 -1.29 12.45 -55.82
N HIS A 295 -0.37 12.59 -54.87
CA HIS A 295 1.06 12.52 -55.13
C HIS A 295 1.69 11.45 -54.24
N LYS A 296 2.65 10.69 -54.80
CA LYS A 296 3.50 9.81 -54.02
C LYS A 296 4.44 10.70 -53.20
N TRP A 297 4.21 10.74 -51.89
CA TRP A 297 5.04 11.52 -50.98
C TRP A 297 6.48 10.99 -51.00
N HIS A 298 7.43 11.85 -51.37
CA HIS A 298 8.85 11.58 -51.19
C HIS A 298 9.28 12.23 -49.87
N ILE A 299 9.19 11.47 -48.79
CA ILE A 299 9.75 11.87 -47.49
C ILE A 299 11.27 11.82 -47.65
N GLY A 300 11.93 12.96 -47.63
CA GLY A 300 13.39 13.03 -47.59
C GLY A 300 13.87 12.51 -46.24
N LEU A 301 14.36 11.27 -46.18
CA LEU A 301 15.08 10.80 -45.00
C LEU A 301 16.47 11.47 -44.96
N PRO A 302 16.92 11.95 -43.79
CA PRO A 302 18.32 12.31 -43.62
C PRO A 302 19.18 11.06 -43.81
N THR A 303 19.97 11.01 -44.87
CA THR A 303 21.03 10.01 -45.04
C THR A 303 22.15 10.31 -44.06
N SER A 304 22.12 9.69 -42.89
CA SER A 304 23.32 9.43 -42.09
C SER A 304 23.60 7.93 -42.12
N PRO A 305 24.83 7.47 -42.42
CA PRO A 305 25.12 6.06 -42.59
C PRO A 305 25.46 5.44 -41.24
N ALA A 306 24.54 4.73 -40.59
CA ALA A 306 24.88 3.66 -39.67
C ALA A 306 23.68 2.76 -39.34
N HIS A 307 23.85 1.49 -39.72
CA HIS A 307 23.16 0.29 -39.26
C HIS A 307 21.63 0.18 -39.41
N VAL A 308 21.29 -0.55 -40.47
CA VAL A 308 20.04 -1.29 -40.63
C VAL A 308 19.87 -2.23 -39.44
N ASP A 309 18.80 -2.03 -38.67
CA ASP A 309 18.02 -3.10 -38.06
C ASP A 309 16.56 -2.65 -37.99
N SER A 310 15.66 -3.54 -38.39
CA SER A 310 14.28 -3.24 -38.72
C SER A 310 13.46 -2.80 -37.50
N CYS A 311 13.03 -1.54 -37.47
CA CYS A 311 11.87 -1.11 -36.69
C CYS A 311 10.91 -0.38 -37.64
N SER A 312 9.70 -0.92 -37.78
CA SER A 312 8.64 -0.29 -38.56
C SER A 312 8.08 0.88 -37.74
N ASP A 313 8.79 2.01 -37.75
CA ASP A 313 8.36 3.20 -37.03
C ASP A 313 7.10 3.74 -37.70
N SER A 314 6.01 3.76 -36.94
CA SER A 314 4.71 4.25 -37.38
C SER A 314 4.69 5.78 -37.24
N PHE A 315 4.60 6.48 -38.36
CA PHE A 315 4.57 7.94 -38.38
C PHE A 315 3.13 8.45 -38.19
N LEU A 316 2.92 9.28 -37.17
CA LEU A 316 1.66 9.97 -36.91
C LEU A 316 1.64 11.31 -37.66
N VAL A 317 0.75 11.44 -38.64
CA VAL A 317 0.54 12.69 -39.38
C VAL A 317 -0.75 13.35 -38.88
N ILE A 318 -0.64 14.56 -38.33
CA ILE A 318 -1.79 15.36 -37.88
C ILE A 318 -1.99 16.48 -38.91
N VAL A 319 -3.12 16.44 -39.62
CA VAL A 319 -3.51 17.50 -40.57
C VAL A 319 -4.51 18.41 -39.88
N GLN A 320 -4.08 19.62 -39.53
CA GLN A 320 -4.99 20.64 -38.99
C GLN A 320 -5.58 21.45 -40.15
N HIS A 321 -6.90 21.38 -40.32
CA HIS A 321 -7.60 22.23 -41.28
C HIS A 321 -7.60 23.68 -40.79
N PRO A 322 -7.24 24.67 -41.62
CA PRO A 322 -7.16 26.08 -41.22
C PRO A 322 -8.53 26.74 -40.95
N HIS A 323 -9.63 26.02 -41.17
CA HIS A 323 -10.99 26.48 -40.86
C HIS A 323 -11.79 25.39 -40.13
N ALA A 324 -11.67 25.36 -38.81
CA ALA A 324 -12.66 24.82 -37.89
C ALA A 324 -12.72 25.73 -36.66
#